data_AF-A0A1M5DI87-F1
#
_entry.id   AF-A0A1M5DI87-F1
#
_cell.length_a   1.000
_cell.length_b   1.000
_cell.length_c   1.000
_cell.angle_alpha   90.00
_cell.angle_beta   90.00
_cell.angle_gamma   90.00
#
_symmetry.space_group_name_H-M   'P 1'
#
loop_
_entity.id
_entity.type
_entity.pdbx_description
1 polymer ?
#
loop_
_entity_poly.entity_id
_entity_poly.type
_entity_poly.pdbx_seq_one_letter_code
_entity_poly.pdbx_strand_id
1 'polypeptide(L)'
;MKIIKQIAYCLGIVLMITSCKKSEDLSQTVVGLGGDTWTKGPIDKYIADNFTTPYNIEVKYKWDRSEFNMIKDIVPIKEEMVIPVMDAVKKIWIDPYIDIAGETFIKSYSHKQFVLAGSPEYNSNGTITLGTAEGGRKVVLFVLNKFDRNNAPEIKRMLKTIHHEYGHILNQNIMFSPDYQRITPNGYTATWFNFTDEVAYPLGFITSYARAAPGEDFVEMVAVMLTNGKLGYEAIVRAQSAAAQAQLRAKEAIVVNYYKQAWGIDFYRLRDRTQYAINDYSTPTPLTNYLGFNKAFTNINNNPDKVKGMSADFVKAFEDVKATFAKDLVVDELDDISLYFGGITGTTATRAILRLVTHDNAGGPYNSDFIYNVTVNSVTGQIDFGTMVAPIAGSNAEFYAPFVTPLTSYFTNTKFQSGNFYSADKKTEYGGLKKIANPDSFTFGPVN
;
A
#
# COMPACT_ATOMS: atom_id res chain seq x y z
N MET A 1 69.03 -31.51 38.00
CA MET A 1 68.16 -30.30 37.85
C MET A 1 68.65 -29.25 36.84
N LYS A 2 69.97 -29.06 36.60
CA LYS A 2 70.45 -28.05 35.62
C LYS A 2 70.22 -28.44 34.14
N ILE A 3 70.38 -29.71 33.79
CA ILE A 3 70.23 -30.19 32.40
C ILE A 3 68.76 -30.17 31.92
N ILE A 4 67.81 -30.48 32.80
CA ILE A 4 66.36 -30.43 32.48
C ILE A 4 65.89 -28.98 32.24
N LYS A 5 66.45 -28.00 32.97
CA LYS A 5 66.15 -26.58 32.75
C LYS A 5 66.74 -26.06 31.42
N GLN A 6 67.90 -26.57 30.99
CA GLN A 6 68.52 -26.19 29.71
C GLN A 6 67.77 -26.81 28.51
N ILE A 7 67.30 -28.06 28.63
CA ILE A 7 66.47 -28.69 27.60
C ILE A 7 65.10 -27.99 27.48
N ALA A 8 64.48 -27.60 28.59
CA ALA A 8 63.24 -26.83 28.58
C ALA A 8 63.41 -25.43 27.96
N TYR A 9 64.57 -24.77 28.19
CA TYR A 9 64.88 -23.48 27.57
C TYR A 9 65.12 -23.60 26.05
N CYS A 10 65.80 -24.67 25.61
CA CYS A 10 66.01 -24.92 24.18
C CYS A 10 64.71 -25.32 23.46
N LEU A 11 63.81 -26.08 24.11
CA LEU A 11 62.53 -26.48 23.51
C LEU A 11 61.54 -25.31 23.40
N GLY A 12 61.58 -24.35 24.34
CA GLY A 12 60.78 -23.13 24.29
C GLY A 12 61.21 -22.15 23.19
N ILE A 13 62.51 -22.12 22.84
CA ILE A 13 63.04 -21.26 21.77
C ILE A 13 62.71 -21.82 20.38
N VAL A 14 62.66 -23.15 20.21
CA VAL A 14 62.33 -23.79 18.92
C VAL A 14 60.83 -23.64 18.57
N LEU A 15 59.95 -23.54 19.56
CA LEU A 15 58.51 -23.32 19.34
C LEU A 15 58.17 -21.87 18.92
N MET A 16 59.06 -20.89 19.15
CA MET A 16 58.83 -19.48 18.80
C MET A 16 59.15 -19.14 17.33
N ILE A 17 59.73 -20.08 16.56
CA ILE A 17 60.17 -19.86 15.17
C ILE A 17 59.13 -20.34 14.14
N THR A 18 57.98 -20.85 14.59
CA THR A 18 56.85 -21.22 13.73
C THR A 18 55.70 -20.20 13.82
N SER A 19 56.04 -18.91 13.78
CA SER A 19 55.04 -17.90 13.40
C SER A 19 54.79 -18.08 11.91
N CYS A 20 53.63 -18.66 11.56
CA CYS A 20 53.09 -18.56 10.22
C CYS A 20 52.92 -17.08 9.89
N LYS A 21 53.95 -16.48 9.28
CA LYS A 21 53.78 -15.24 8.54
C LYS A 21 52.90 -15.59 7.35
N LYS A 22 51.59 -15.39 7.48
CA LYS A 22 50.77 -15.10 6.29
C LYS A 22 51.34 -13.79 5.75
N SER A 23 52.22 -13.88 4.76
CA SER A 23 52.50 -12.73 3.91
C SER A 23 51.20 -12.41 3.21
N GLU A 24 50.53 -11.36 3.66
CA GLU A 24 49.40 -10.81 2.91
C GLU A 24 49.98 -10.31 1.58
N ASP A 25 49.52 -10.93 0.50
CA ASP A 25 49.88 -10.52 -0.84
C ASP A 25 49.14 -9.23 -1.17
N LEU A 26 49.78 -8.09 -0.85
CA LEU A 26 49.29 -6.74 -1.13
C LEU A 26 49.29 -6.41 -2.65
N SER A 27 49.68 -7.35 -3.51
CA SER A 27 49.57 -7.20 -4.97
C SER A 27 48.19 -7.58 -5.53
N GLN A 28 47.33 -8.22 -4.70
CA GLN A 28 45.95 -8.44 -5.09
C GLN A 28 45.21 -7.10 -5.12
N THR A 29 44.62 -6.79 -6.28
CA THR A 29 43.68 -5.68 -6.42
C THR A 29 42.62 -5.78 -5.34
N VAL A 30 42.44 -4.71 -4.57
CA VAL A 30 41.38 -4.64 -3.55
C VAL A 30 40.03 -4.66 -4.27
N VAL A 31 39.41 -5.83 -4.32
CA VAL A 31 38.15 -6.04 -5.03
C VAL A 31 37.01 -5.37 -4.26
N GLY A 32 36.13 -4.65 -4.97
CA GLY A 32 34.91 -4.11 -4.38
C GLY A 32 35.02 -2.73 -3.72
N LEU A 33 36.08 -1.96 -3.99
CA LEU A 33 36.16 -0.53 -3.64
C LEU A 33 35.61 0.42 -4.72
N GLY A 34 34.91 -0.13 -5.73
CA GLY A 34 34.41 0.62 -6.88
C GLY A 34 35.44 0.75 -8.00
N GLY A 35 34.99 1.19 -9.18
CA GLY A 35 35.83 1.33 -10.38
C GLY A 35 36.07 0.04 -11.17
N ASP A 36 35.48 -1.08 -10.75
CA ASP A 36 35.51 -2.34 -11.49
C ASP A 36 34.83 -2.18 -12.86
N THR A 37 35.46 -2.69 -13.91
CA THR A 37 34.86 -2.77 -15.25
C THR A 37 34.34 -4.17 -15.51
N TRP A 38 33.14 -4.30 -16.08
CA TRP A 38 32.58 -5.57 -16.50
C TRP A 38 32.09 -5.52 -17.94
N THR A 39 31.94 -6.70 -18.55
CA THR A 39 31.30 -6.81 -19.86
C THR A 39 29.80 -6.58 -19.69
N LYS A 40 29.25 -5.60 -20.41
CA LYS A 40 27.83 -5.28 -20.35
C LYS A 40 26.99 -6.48 -20.79
N GLY A 41 26.05 -6.88 -19.94
CA GLY A 41 25.16 -8.01 -20.14
C GLY A 41 23.68 -7.62 -20.26
N PRO A 42 22.77 -8.60 -20.14
CA PRO A 42 21.33 -8.37 -20.20
C PRO A 42 20.80 -7.41 -19.14
N ILE A 43 21.36 -7.43 -17.93
CA ILE A 43 20.98 -6.52 -16.83
C ILE A 43 21.30 -5.06 -17.20
N ASP A 44 22.52 -4.81 -17.70
CA ASP A 44 22.93 -3.47 -18.14
C ASP A 44 22.06 -2.94 -19.27
N LYS A 45 21.72 -3.80 -20.25
CA LYS A 45 20.80 -3.44 -21.33
C LYS A 45 19.42 -3.10 -20.79
N TYR A 46 18.87 -3.91 -19.89
CA TYR A 46 17.57 -3.65 -19.27
C TYR A 46 17.55 -2.30 -18.55
N ILE A 47 18.56 -2.01 -17.74
CA ILE A 47 18.71 -0.73 -17.03
C ILE A 47 18.80 0.44 -18.04
N ALA A 48 19.64 0.30 -19.07
CA ALA A 48 19.83 1.33 -20.08
C ALA A 48 18.52 1.65 -20.82
N ASP A 49 17.77 0.63 -21.22
CA ASP A 49 16.54 0.78 -22.00
C ASP A 49 15.38 1.33 -21.16
N ASN A 50 15.30 0.97 -19.87
CA ASN A 50 14.13 1.28 -19.02
C ASN A 50 14.32 2.42 -18.03
N PHE A 51 15.57 2.84 -17.74
CA PHE A 51 15.88 3.84 -16.72
C PHE A 51 16.82 4.92 -17.23
N THR A 52 18.00 4.53 -17.73
CA THR A 52 19.04 5.50 -18.06
C THR A 52 18.67 6.32 -19.29
N THR A 53 18.33 5.67 -20.40
CA THR A 53 17.95 6.37 -21.64
C THR A 53 16.66 7.19 -21.51
N PRO A 54 15.55 6.64 -20.97
CA PRO A 54 14.30 7.39 -20.93
C PRO A 54 14.27 8.48 -19.84
N TYR A 55 14.94 8.28 -18.69
CA TYR A 55 14.74 9.12 -17.50
C TYR A 55 16.03 9.70 -16.90
N ASN A 56 17.20 9.38 -17.47
CA ASN A 56 18.50 9.74 -16.92
C ASN A 56 18.69 9.26 -15.46
N ILE A 57 18.24 8.03 -15.22
CA ILE A 57 18.37 7.33 -13.93
C ILE A 57 19.52 6.32 -14.02
N GLU A 58 20.52 6.48 -13.17
CA GLU A 58 21.58 5.50 -12.99
C GLU A 58 21.13 4.41 -11.99
N VAL A 59 21.45 3.16 -12.26
CA VAL A 59 21.19 2.04 -11.34
C VAL A 59 22.50 1.32 -11.07
N LYS A 60 23.07 1.50 -9.88
CA LYS A 60 24.28 0.83 -9.41
C LYS A 60 23.91 -0.48 -8.73
N TYR A 61 24.08 -1.59 -9.46
CA TYR A 61 23.87 -2.94 -8.94
C TYR A 61 25.17 -3.74 -8.75
N LYS A 62 26.24 -3.36 -9.45
CA LYS A 62 27.57 -3.93 -9.23
C LYS A 62 28.11 -3.45 -7.90
N TRP A 63 28.81 -4.35 -7.22
CA TRP A 63 29.28 -4.09 -5.87
C TRP A 63 30.30 -2.97 -5.83
N ASP A 64 29.99 -1.94 -5.06
CA ASP A 64 30.84 -0.80 -4.79
C ASP A 64 30.70 -0.45 -3.31
N ARG A 65 31.69 -0.86 -2.51
CA ARG A 65 31.64 -0.67 -1.05
C ARG A 65 31.57 0.79 -0.65
N SER A 66 32.07 1.70 -1.49
CA SER A 66 32.11 3.14 -1.22
C SER A 66 30.72 3.79 -1.23
N GLU A 67 29.72 3.16 -1.86
CA GLU A 67 28.35 3.65 -1.89
C GLU A 67 27.58 3.42 -0.58
N PHE A 68 28.15 2.67 0.35
CA PHE A 68 27.51 2.25 1.58
C PHE A 68 28.30 2.67 2.81
N ASN A 69 27.64 2.76 3.97
CA ASN A 69 28.30 3.06 5.23
C ASN A 69 29.42 2.04 5.51
N MET A 70 30.68 2.49 5.51
CA MET A 70 31.88 1.63 5.62
C MET A 70 31.99 0.82 6.92
N ILE A 71 31.23 1.19 7.95
CA ILE A 71 31.25 0.53 9.26
C ILE A 71 30.19 -0.59 9.33
N LYS A 72 29.29 -0.67 8.35
CA LYS A 72 28.14 -1.59 8.37
C LYS A 72 28.40 -2.83 7.52
N ASP A 73 27.95 -3.98 8.01
CA ASP A 73 27.98 -5.22 7.23
C ASP A 73 26.81 -5.24 6.25
N ILE A 74 27.12 -4.96 4.98
CA ILE A 74 26.16 -4.94 3.88
C ILE A 74 26.64 -5.93 2.84
N VAL A 75 25.71 -6.72 2.29
CA VAL A 75 26.01 -7.70 1.24
C VAL A 75 25.52 -7.20 -0.12
N PRO A 76 26.22 -7.55 -1.23
CA PRO A 76 25.77 -7.24 -2.57
C PRO A 76 24.36 -7.79 -2.86
N ILE A 77 23.63 -7.10 -3.75
CA ILE A 77 22.44 -7.67 -4.37
C ILE A 77 22.84 -8.87 -5.25
N LYS A 78 22.02 -9.92 -5.22
CA LYS A 78 22.07 -11.03 -6.16
C LYS A 78 21.65 -10.55 -7.56
N GLU A 79 22.45 -10.83 -8.59
CA GLU A 79 22.19 -10.32 -9.94
C GLU A 79 20.81 -10.73 -10.48
N GLU A 80 20.35 -11.94 -10.15
CA GLU A 80 19.02 -12.43 -10.52
C GLU A 80 17.86 -11.61 -9.92
N MET A 81 18.12 -10.82 -8.87
CA MET A 81 17.12 -9.97 -8.21
C MET A 81 17.05 -8.56 -8.78
N VAL A 82 18.05 -8.12 -9.56
CA VAL A 82 18.15 -6.75 -10.07
C VAL A 82 16.96 -6.40 -10.96
N ILE A 83 16.70 -7.22 -11.99
CA ILE A 83 15.58 -6.98 -12.92
C ILE A 83 14.23 -7.06 -12.19
N PRO A 84 13.92 -8.09 -11.36
CA PRO A 84 12.67 -8.12 -10.59
C PRO A 84 12.42 -6.89 -9.72
N VAL A 85 13.44 -6.37 -9.03
CA VAL A 85 13.32 -5.18 -8.19
C VAL A 85 13.09 -3.94 -9.05
N MET A 86 13.91 -3.74 -10.09
CA MET A 86 13.77 -2.56 -10.92
C MET A 86 12.48 -2.58 -11.75
N ASP A 87 12.02 -3.74 -12.23
CA ASP A 87 10.68 -3.89 -12.84
C ASP A 87 9.58 -3.42 -11.87
N ALA A 88 9.71 -3.70 -10.57
CA ALA A 88 8.80 -3.19 -9.56
C ALA A 88 8.85 -1.66 -9.49
N VAL A 89 10.05 -1.08 -9.30
CA VAL A 89 10.27 0.38 -9.26
C VAL A 89 9.65 1.08 -10.48
N LYS A 90 9.80 0.51 -11.67
CA LYS A 90 9.17 1.04 -12.88
C LYS A 90 7.64 0.96 -12.81
N LYS A 91 7.10 -0.25 -12.61
CA LYS A 91 5.66 -0.52 -12.76
C LYS A 91 4.79 0.14 -11.70
N ILE A 92 5.30 0.28 -10.48
CA ILE A 92 4.49 0.66 -9.33
C ILE A 92 4.89 2.01 -8.72
N TRP A 93 5.98 2.64 -9.20
CA TRP A 93 6.29 4.04 -8.91
C TRP A 93 6.30 4.88 -10.20
N ILE A 94 7.17 4.61 -11.18
CA ILE A 94 7.31 5.46 -12.38
C ILE A 94 6.01 5.52 -13.20
N ASP A 95 5.47 4.36 -13.59
CA ASP A 95 4.35 4.28 -14.53
C ASP A 95 3.06 4.96 -14.00
N PRO A 96 2.69 4.84 -12.71
CA PRO A 96 1.59 5.61 -12.13
C PRO A 96 1.75 7.14 -12.27
N TYR A 97 2.94 7.68 -12.03
CA TYR A 97 3.18 9.11 -12.21
C TYR A 97 3.15 9.52 -13.69
N ILE A 98 3.65 8.69 -14.61
CA ILE A 98 3.55 8.97 -16.06
C ILE A 98 2.08 9.04 -16.50
N ASP A 99 1.23 8.13 -16.02
CA ASP A 99 -0.19 8.09 -16.39
C ASP A 99 -0.99 9.29 -15.83
N ILE A 100 -0.53 9.92 -14.75
CA ILE A 100 -1.21 11.04 -14.11
C ILE A 100 -0.61 12.40 -14.50
N ALA A 101 0.71 12.51 -14.54
CA ALA A 101 1.44 13.76 -14.71
C ALA A 101 2.21 13.85 -16.04
N GLY A 102 2.24 12.77 -16.83
CA GLY A 102 2.98 12.68 -18.09
C GLY A 102 4.45 12.33 -17.90
N GLU A 103 5.08 11.88 -18.98
CA GLU A 103 6.47 11.42 -18.99
C GLU A 103 7.48 12.54 -18.64
N THR A 104 7.20 13.76 -19.08
CA THR A 104 8.04 14.95 -18.80
C THR A 104 8.21 15.20 -17.31
N PHE A 105 7.18 14.90 -16.50
CA PHE A 105 7.23 15.06 -15.05
C PHE A 105 8.30 14.16 -14.43
N ILE A 106 8.30 12.87 -14.77
CA ILE A 106 9.32 11.92 -14.32
C ILE A 106 10.70 12.31 -14.83
N LYS A 107 10.85 12.66 -16.11
CA LYS A 107 12.15 13.08 -16.68
C LYS A 107 12.77 14.26 -15.91
N SER A 108 11.93 15.20 -15.47
CA SER A 108 12.36 16.41 -14.79
C SER A 108 12.73 16.13 -13.32
N TYR A 109 11.88 15.39 -12.61
CA TYR A 109 11.93 15.32 -11.14
C TYR A 109 12.29 13.95 -10.57
N SER A 110 12.57 12.93 -11.37
CA SER A 110 12.97 11.62 -10.86
C SER A 110 14.21 11.70 -9.96
N HIS A 111 14.38 10.68 -9.10
CA HIS A 111 15.69 10.32 -8.56
C HIS A 111 16.71 10.19 -9.70
N LYS A 112 17.98 10.43 -9.41
CA LYS A 112 19.06 10.36 -10.41
C LYS A 112 19.86 9.09 -10.30
N GLN A 113 19.87 8.44 -9.13
CA GLN A 113 20.60 7.22 -8.91
C GLN A 113 19.87 6.29 -7.93
N PHE A 114 19.81 5.01 -8.26
CA PHE A 114 19.49 3.93 -7.33
C PHE A 114 20.74 3.11 -7.05
N VAL A 115 21.02 2.86 -5.77
CA VAL A 115 22.07 1.93 -5.34
C VAL A 115 21.41 0.72 -4.68
N LEU A 116 21.77 -0.49 -5.12
CA LEU A 116 21.07 -1.72 -4.73
C LEU A 116 21.89 -2.55 -3.74
N ALA A 117 21.30 -2.85 -2.58
CA ALA A 117 21.90 -3.70 -1.54
C ALA A 117 21.05 -4.94 -1.23
N GLY A 118 21.73 -6.06 -1.01
CA GLY A 118 21.09 -7.36 -0.75
C GLY A 118 20.58 -7.55 0.68
N SER A 119 21.24 -6.95 1.68
CA SER A 119 20.90 -7.04 3.10
C SER A 119 20.36 -5.71 3.64
N PRO A 120 19.72 -5.71 4.83
CA PRO A 120 19.51 -4.47 5.58
C PRO A 120 20.83 -3.84 6.02
N GLU A 121 20.80 -2.56 6.35
CA GLU A 121 21.82 -1.91 7.16
C GLU A 121 21.35 -1.89 8.62
N TYR A 122 22.12 -2.50 9.54
CA TYR A 122 21.77 -2.55 10.96
C TYR A 122 22.35 -1.35 11.74
N ASN A 123 21.47 -0.63 12.43
CA ASN A 123 21.85 0.46 13.32
C ASN A 123 22.29 -0.06 14.69
N SER A 124 23.09 0.74 15.41
CA SER A 124 23.63 0.36 16.73
C SER A 124 22.54 0.17 17.79
N ASN A 125 21.33 0.69 17.56
CA ASN A 125 20.15 0.53 18.40
C ASN A 125 19.26 -0.66 17.97
N GLY A 126 19.70 -1.52 17.05
CA GLY A 126 18.95 -2.68 16.57
C GLY A 126 17.89 -2.38 15.51
N THR A 127 17.67 -1.11 15.15
CA THR A 127 16.80 -0.75 14.02
C THR A 127 17.49 -1.03 12.68
N ILE A 128 16.71 -1.12 11.61
CA ILE A 128 17.24 -1.34 10.25
C ILE A 128 17.00 -0.11 9.38
N THR A 129 18.03 0.31 8.67
CA THR A 129 17.91 1.30 7.60
C THR A 129 17.53 0.56 6.32
N LEU A 130 16.41 0.96 5.73
CA LEU A 130 15.75 0.27 4.62
C LEU A 130 15.82 1.04 3.30
N GLY A 131 16.17 2.32 3.41
CA GLY A 131 16.80 3.12 2.37
C GLY A 131 17.28 4.44 2.94
N THR A 132 18.17 5.08 2.21
CA THR A 132 18.68 6.42 2.51
C THR A 132 18.72 7.22 1.22
N ALA A 133 18.46 8.52 1.31
CA ALA A 133 18.82 9.43 0.25
C ALA A 133 19.87 10.44 0.65
N GLU A 134 20.76 10.71 -0.29
CA GLU A 134 21.75 11.77 -0.18
C GLU A 134 21.32 12.92 -1.10
N GLY A 135 20.77 13.99 -0.51
CA GLY A 135 20.33 15.18 -1.23
C GLY A 135 19.21 14.94 -2.27
N GLY A 136 18.36 13.91 -2.07
CA GLY A 136 17.26 13.54 -2.96
C GLY A 136 17.69 12.95 -4.32
N ARG A 137 18.97 13.00 -4.69
CA ARG A 137 19.45 12.50 -5.99
C ARG A 137 19.73 11.01 -6.00
N LYS A 138 20.26 10.48 -4.90
CA LYS A 138 20.61 9.07 -4.73
C LYS A 138 19.63 8.41 -3.78
N VAL A 139 19.14 7.22 -4.11
CA VAL A 139 18.34 6.36 -3.21
C VAL A 139 19.04 5.02 -3.07
N VAL A 140 19.34 4.63 -1.85
CA VAL A 140 19.83 3.28 -1.55
C VAL A 140 18.64 2.40 -1.20
N LEU A 141 18.50 1.25 -1.86
CA LEU A 141 17.45 0.26 -1.59
C LEU A 141 18.08 -0.98 -0.96
N PHE A 142 17.63 -1.34 0.25
CA PHE A 142 18.17 -2.47 1.02
C PHE A 142 17.25 -3.69 1.00
N VAL A 143 17.75 -4.84 1.50
CA VAL A 143 17.01 -6.11 1.67
C VAL A 143 16.54 -6.75 0.36
N LEU A 144 17.17 -6.42 -0.76
CA LEU A 144 16.68 -6.82 -2.08
C LEU A 144 16.85 -8.32 -2.39
N ASN A 145 17.72 -9.03 -1.67
CA ASN A 145 17.88 -10.48 -1.83
C ASN A 145 16.70 -11.30 -1.29
N LYS A 146 15.77 -10.66 -0.57
CA LYS A 146 14.53 -11.25 -0.08
C LYS A 146 13.29 -10.72 -0.79
N PHE A 147 13.48 -9.98 -1.89
CA PHE A 147 12.36 -9.43 -2.65
C PHE A 147 11.46 -10.54 -3.20
N ASP A 148 10.17 -10.48 -2.88
CA ASP A 148 9.17 -11.45 -3.30
C ASP A 148 7.89 -10.70 -3.68
N ARG A 149 7.38 -10.97 -4.89
CA ARG A 149 6.14 -10.38 -5.40
C ARG A 149 4.92 -10.77 -4.59
N ASN A 150 4.98 -11.90 -3.89
CA ASN A 150 3.90 -12.35 -3.01
C ASN A 150 3.94 -11.69 -1.63
N ASN A 151 4.99 -10.93 -1.33
CA ASN A 151 5.14 -10.23 -0.05
C ASN A 151 4.82 -8.74 -0.20
N ALA A 152 3.52 -8.44 -0.32
CA ALA A 152 3.02 -7.07 -0.47
C ALA A 152 3.51 -6.11 0.65
N PRO A 153 3.63 -6.50 1.94
CA PRO A 153 4.23 -5.65 2.96
C PRO A 153 5.66 -5.18 2.62
N GLU A 154 6.52 -6.07 2.12
CA GLU A 154 7.91 -5.71 1.75
C GLU A 154 7.94 -4.75 0.55
N ILE A 155 7.07 -4.98 -0.45
CA ILE A 155 6.91 -4.09 -1.60
C ILE A 155 6.46 -2.70 -1.15
N LYS A 156 5.42 -2.63 -0.31
CA LYS A 156 4.92 -1.35 0.24
C LYS A 156 6.01 -0.62 1.01
N ARG A 157 6.84 -1.34 1.77
CA ARG A 157 7.95 -0.73 2.52
C ARG A 157 9.01 -0.12 1.61
N MET A 158 9.41 -0.84 0.56
CA MET A 158 10.34 -0.31 -0.45
C MET A 158 9.76 0.93 -1.13
N LEU A 159 8.49 0.88 -1.53
CA LEU A 159 7.82 2.01 -2.19
C LEU A 159 7.63 3.20 -1.27
N LYS A 160 7.36 2.96 0.01
CA LYS A 160 7.22 4.05 0.99
C LYS A 160 8.50 4.87 1.02
N THR A 161 9.66 4.22 1.04
CA THR A 161 10.95 4.91 0.94
C THR A 161 11.10 5.67 -0.37
N ILE A 162 10.78 5.06 -1.52
CA ILE A 162 10.90 5.73 -2.83
C ILE A 162 10.00 6.99 -2.89
N HIS A 163 8.73 6.88 -2.47
CA HIS A 163 7.79 8.00 -2.44
C HIS A 163 8.17 9.07 -1.41
N HIS A 164 8.68 8.67 -0.25
CA HIS A 164 9.18 9.59 0.77
C HIS A 164 10.29 10.47 0.21
N GLU A 165 11.33 9.86 -0.37
CA GLU A 165 12.45 10.59 -0.96
C GLU A 165 12.04 11.39 -2.19
N TYR A 166 11.09 10.87 -2.98
CA TYR A 166 10.56 11.62 -4.10
C TYR A 166 9.81 12.88 -3.64
N GLY A 167 9.03 12.78 -2.55
CA GLY A 167 8.39 13.92 -1.91
C GLY A 167 9.39 15.00 -1.52
N HIS A 168 10.56 14.62 -1.00
CA HIS A 168 11.65 15.56 -0.71
C HIS A 168 12.16 16.26 -1.97
N ILE A 169 12.36 15.54 -3.07
CA ILE A 169 12.75 16.16 -4.36
C ILE A 169 11.72 17.19 -4.83
N LEU A 170 10.43 16.84 -4.77
CA LEU A 170 9.37 17.77 -5.16
C LEU A 170 9.39 19.02 -4.25
N ASN A 171 9.50 18.85 -2.95
CA ASN A 171 9.57 19.94 -1.98
C ASN A 171 10.78 20.86 -2.20
N GLN A 172 11.93 20.32 -2.63
CA GLN A 172 13.12 21.09 -2.99
C GLN A 172 12.93 21.98 -4.23
N ASN A 173 12.05 21.57 -5.15
CA ASN A 173 11.75 22.34 -6.37
C ASN A 173 10.63 23.36 -6.14
N ILE A 174 9.56 22.95 -5.46
CA ILE A 174 8.45 23.82 -5.05
C ILE A 174 8.08 23.44 -3.62
N MET A 175 8.34 24.34 -2.66
CA MET A 175 8.10 24.06 -1.24
C MET A 175 6.60 24.04 -0.91
N PHE A 176 6.18 23.11 -0.05
CA PHE A 176 4.82 23.10 0.48
C PHE A 176 4.57 24.25 1.46
N SER A 177 3.29 24.52 1.77
CA SER A 177 2.92 25.65 2.64
C SER A 177 3.51 25.50 4.07
N PRO A 178 4.11 26.56 4.63
CA PRO A 178 4.58 26.55 6.02
C PRO A 178 3.45 26.41 7.04
N ASP A 179 2.18 26.55 6.64
CA ASP A 179 1.03 26.29 7.51
C ASP A 179 0.93 24.83 7.96
N TYR A 180 1.55 23.91 7.21
CA TYR A 180 1.53 22.48 7.53
C TYR A 180 2.05 22.20 8.96
N GLN A 181 3.18 22.81 9.34
CA GLN A 181 3.78 22.59 10.66
C GLN A 181 2.94 23.16 11.81
N ARG A 182 2.00 24.07 11.52
CA ARG A 182 1.11 24.70 12.53
C ARG A 182 -0.02 23.76 12.97
N ILE A 183 -0.22 22.64 12.30
CA ILE A 183 -1.26 21.65 12.66
C ILE A 183 -0.86 20.86 13.92
N THR A 184 0.44 20.52 14.04
CA THR A 184 0.99 19.73 15.16
C THR A 184 2.27 20.35 15.72
N PRO A 185 2.26 21.63 16.15
CA PRO A 185 3.47 22.41 16.42
C PRO A 185 4.32 21.86 17.57
N ASN A 186 3.68 21.27 18.58
CA ASN A 186 4.36 20.75 19.78
C ASN A 186 4.69 19.26 19.69
N GLY A 187 4.39 18.61 18.57
CA GLY A 187 4.48 17.16 18.45
C GLY A 187 5.84 16.63 17.96
N TYR A 188 6.67 17.52 17.40
CA TYR A 188 7.96 17.19 16.81
C TYR A 188 9.01 16.85 17.88
N THR A 189 9.87 15.86 17.61
CA THR A 189 10.93 15.42 18.52
C THR A 189 12.11 14.79 17.79
N ALA A 190 13.32 15.06 18.27
CA ALA A 190 14.55 14.42 17.80
C ALA A 190 14.64 12.92 18.21
N THR A 191 13.83 12.49 19.18
CA THR A 191 13.82 11.11 19.71
C THR A 191 12.65 10.28 19.19
N TRP A 192 12.16 10.60 17.98
CA TRP A 192 11.02 9.92 17.33
C TRP A 192 11.16 8.40 17.34
N PHE A 193 12.38 7.88 17.16
CA PHE A 193 12.69 6.44 17.12
C PHE A 193 12.40 5.69 18.43
N ASN A 194 12.13 6.38 19.54
CA ASN A 194 11.70 5.78 20.81
C ASN A 194 10.19 5.48 20.85
N PHE A 195 9.42 5.85 19.83
CA PHE A 195 7.97 5.70 19.78
C PHE A 195 7.54 4.84 18.60
N THR A 196 6.42 4.12 18.76
CA THR A 196 5.78 3.38 17.67
C THR A 196 4.78 4.27 16.93
N ASP A 197 4.32 3.82 15.76
CA ASP A 197 3.31 4.55 15.00
C ASP A 197 2.00 4.70 15.79
N GLU A 198 1.62 3.72 16.61
CA GLU A 198 0.43 3.76 17.47
C GLU A 198 0.48 4.87 18.53
N VAL A 199 1.69 5.28 18.94
CA VAL A 199 1.87 6.44 19.83
C VAL A 199 1.80 7.76 19.06
N ALA A 200 2.16 7.75 17.78
CA ALA A 200 2.19 8.92 16.92
C ALA A 200 0.80 9.30 16.35
N TYR A 201 -0.01 8.30 15.99
CA TYR A 201 -1.36 8.51 15.45
C TYR A 201 -2.26 9.45 16.29
N PRO A 202 -2.41 9.25 17.63
CA PRO A 202 -3.27 10.12 18.44
C PRO A 202 -2.72 11.56 18.59
N LEU A 203 -1.47 11.81 18.18
CA LEU A 203 -0.84 13.12 18.17
C LEU A 203 -0.95 13.83 16.81
N GLY A 204 -1.66 13.23 15.85
CA GLY A 204 -1.85 13.79 14.51
C GLY A 204 -0.68 13.53 13.55
N PHE A 205 0.13 12.50 13.78
CA PHE A 205 1.22 12.08 12.89
C PHE A 205 0.94 10.72 12.29
N ILE A 206 1.20 10.55 10.99
CA ILE A 206 0.87 9.32 10.26
C ILE A 206 1.91 8.20 10.41
N THR A 207 3.07 8.52 10.96
CA THR A 207 4.09 7.57 11.41
C THR A 207 4.82 8.19 12.59
N SER A 208 5.58 7.38 13.33
CA SER A 208 6.50 7.87 14.34
C SER A 208 7.58 8.76 13.71
N TYR A 209 8.10 8.40 12.53
CA TYR A 209 9.14 9.17 11.83
C TYR A 209 8.66 10.55 11.38
N ALA A 210 7.38 10.72 11.07
CA ALA A 210 6.79 12.03 10.77
C ALA A 210 7.00 13.06 11.90
N ARG A 211 7.27 12.62 13.13
CA ARG A 211 7.58 13.51 14.26
C ARG A 211 9.01 14.08 14.20
N ALA A 212 9.88 13.61 13.32
CA ALA A 212 11.26 14.06 13.25
C ALA A 212 11.37 15.56 12.89
N ALA A 213 10.63 15.98 11.87
CA ALA A 213 10.56 17.38 11.43
C ALA A 213 9.35 17.62 10.51
N PRO A 214 8.92 18.87 10.30
CA PRO A 214 7.80 19.18 9.40
C PRO A 214 7.97 18.69 7.96
N GLY A 215 9.21 18.70 7.43
CA GLY A 215 9.51 18.15 6.11
C GLY A 215 9.25 16.66 6.03
N GLU A 216 9.73 15.90 7.03
CA GLU A 216 9.50 14.46 7.15
C GLU A 216 8.02 14.13 7.31
N ASP A 217 7.32 14.90 8.13
CA ASP A 217 5.87 14.77 8.35
C ASP A 217 5.07 14.87 7.05
N PHE A 218 5.41 15.86 6.22
CA PHE A 218 4.76 16.06 4.93
C PHE A 218 4.99 14.89 3.99
N VAL A 219 6.24 14.45 3.82
CA VAL A 219 6.56 13.38 2.87
C VAL A 219 6.12 12.00 3.37
N GLU A 220 6.03 11.80 4.69
CA GLU A 220 5.44 10.59 5.27
C GLU A 220 3.94 10.51 5.00
N MET A 221 3.21 11.63 5.06
CA MET A 221 1.80 11.68 4.62
C MET A 221 1.67 11.27 3.15
N VAL A 222 2.49 11.83 2.27
CA VAL A 222 2.52 11.46 0.85
C VAL A 222 2.76 9.97 0.68
N ALA A 223 3.83 9.46 1.27
CA ALA A 223 4.26 8.08 1.11
C ALA A 223 3.20 7.10 1.64
N VAL A 224 2.70 7.30 2.86
CA VAL A 224 1.69 6.42 3.45
C VAL A 224 0.39 6.45 2.65
N MET A 225 -0.08 7.62 2.22
CA MET A 225 -1.29 7.70 1.41
C MET A 225 -1.15 6.92 0.10
N LEU A 226 -0.02 7.05 -0.60
CA LEU A 226 0.21 6.36 -1.88
C LEU A 226 0.43 4.85 -1.72
N THR A 227 1.12 4.39 -0.69
CA THR A 227 1.42 2.96 -0.50
C THR A 227 0.31 2.16 0.18
N ASN A 228 -0.51 2.82 1.01
CA ASN A 228 -1.60 2.16 1.74
C ASN A 228 -2.93 2.26 1.00
N GLY A 229 -3.01 3.12 -0.03
CA GLY A 229 -4.24 3.39 -0.77
C GLY A 229 -5.31 4.02 0.11
N LYS A 230 -6.52 4.17 -0.45
CA LYS A 230 -7.65 4.76 0.28
C LYS A 230 -7.96 3.97 1.55
N LEU A 231 -8.15 2.66 1.41
CA LEU A 231 -8.63 1.81 2.49
C LEU A 231 -7.65 1.72 3.65
N GLY A 232 -6.35 1.56 3.36
CA GLY A 232 -5.33 1.47 4.40
C GLY A 232 -5.13 2.79 5.15
N TYR A 233 -5.11 3.92 4.43
CA TYR A 233 -4.97 5.24 5.06
C TYR A 233 -6.20 5.59 5.94
N GLU A 234 -7.40 5.41 5.39
CA GLU A 234 -8.65 5.65 6.13
C GLU A 234 -8.79 4.76 7.37
N ALA A 235 -8.34 3.51 7.30
CA ALA A 235 -8.38 2.62 8.45
C ALA A 235 -7.53 3.14 9.61
N ILE A 236 -6.39 3.78 9.33
CA ILE A 236 -5.57 4.44 10.35
C ILE A 236 -6.31 5.65 10.91
N VAL A 237 -6.78 6.54 10.03
CA VAL A 237 -7.42 7.82 10.44
C VAL A 237 -8.68 7.55 11.26
N ARG A 238 -9.60 6.72 10.77
CA ARG A 238 -10.89 6.44 11.42
C ARG A 238 -10.76 5.76 12.78
N ALA A 239 -9.65 5.09 13.05
CA ALA A 239 -9.35 4.48 14.35
C ALA A 239 -8.94 5.51 15.42
N GLN A 240 -8.64 6.76 15.04
CA GLN A 240 -8.17 7.79 15.97
C GLN A 240 -9.31 8.59 16.60
N SER A 241 -8.98 9.35 17.65
CA SER A 241 -9.90 10.32 18.25
C SER A 241 -10.31 11.42 17.26
N ALA A 242 -11.45 12.07 17.48
CA ALA A 242 -11.93 13.15 16.61
C ALA A 242 -10.89 14.29 16.44
N ALA A 243 -10.13 14.59 17.49
CA ALA A 243 -9.06 15.59 17.44
C ALA A 243 -7.91 15.17 16.51
N ALA A 244 -7.41 13.94 16.66
CA ALA A 244 -6.34 13.43 15.81
C ALA A 244 -6.80 13.24 14.35
N GLN A 245 -8.05 12.82 14.14
CA GLN A 245 -8.66 12.80 12.81
C GLN A 245 -8.64 14.18 12.16
N ALA A 246 -9.10 15.22 12.87
CA ALA A 246 -9.10 16.58 12.35
C ALA A 246 -7.69 17.05 11.94
N GLN A 247 -6.67 16.73 12.74
CA GLN A 247 -5.28 17.06 12.41
C GLN A 247 -4.77 16.31 11.17
N LEU A 248 -4.99 15.00 11.08
CA LEU A 248 -4.59 14.20 9.93
C LEU A 248 -5.31 14.65 8.65
N ARG A 249 -6.60 15.00 8.73
CA ARG A 249 -7.36 15.57 7.60
C ARG A 249 -6.87 16.94 7.16
N ALA A 250 -6.47 17.79 8.10
CA ALA A 250 -5.88 19.08 7.77
C ALA A 250 -4.55 18.90 7.02
N LYS A 251 -3.72 17.94 7.45
CA LYS A 251 -2.46 17.58 6.75
C LYS A 251 -2.73 17.01 5.36
N GLU A 252 -3.65 16.07 5.25
CA GLU A 252 -4.10 15.49 3.98
C GLU A 252 -4.56 16.59 3.00
N ALA A 253 -5.40 17.52 3.45
CA ALA A 253 -5.90 18.61 2.61
C ALA A 253 -4.76 19.49 2.07
N ILE A 254 -3.72 19.76 2.88
CA ILE A 254 -2.55 20.50 2.41
C ILE A 254 -1.75 19.69 1.39
N VAL A 255 -1.53 18.39 1.61
CA VAL A 255 -0.86 17.50 0.64
C VAL A 255 -1.59 17.49 -0.71
N VAL A 256 -2.91 17.26 -0.69
CA VAL A 256 -3.74 17.21 -1.90
C VAL A 256 -3.72 18.56 -2.63
N ASN A 257 -3.87 19.67 -1.90
CA ASN A 257 -3.82 21.00 -2.49
C ASN A 257 -2.44 21.34 -3.05
N TYR A 258 -1.36 20.96 -2.37
CA TYR A 258 0.00 21.15 -2.86
C TYR A 258 0.22 20.42 -4.19
N TYR A 259 -0.12 19.13 -4.28
CA TYR A 259 0.03 18.37 -5.53
C TYR A 259 -0.79 18.95 -6.68
N LYS A 260 -2.01 19.42 -6.38
CA LYS A 260 -2.87 20.06 -7.39
C LYS A 260 -2.31 21.40 -7.86
N GLN A 261 -1.89 22.26 -6.94
CA GLN A 261 -1.48 23.64 -7.26
C GLN A 261 -0.05 23.72 -7.81
N ALA A 262 0.90 22.99 -7.21
CA ALA A 262 2.30 23.02 -7.61
C ALA A 262 2.56 22.16 -8.85
N TRP A 263 1.84 21.04 -9.02
CA TRP A 263 2.18 20.02 -10.01
C TRP A 263 1.04 19.67 -10.97
N GLY A 264 -0.17 20.22 -10.78
CA GLY A 264 -1.33 19.85 -11.60
C GLY A 264 -1.79 18.41 -11.41
N ILE A 265 -1.37 17.75 -10.32
CA ILE A 265 -1.64 16.34 -10.05
C ILE A 265 -2.87 16.21 -9.17
N ASP A 266 -3.86 15.44 -9.64
CA ASP A 266 -4.92 14.92 -8.78
C ASP A 266 -4.33 13.79 -7.91
N PHE A 267 -4.05 14.13 -6.65
CA PHE A 267 -3.40 13.23 -5.71
C PHE A 267 -4.21 11.95 -5.43
N TYR A 268 -5.55 12.04 -5.41
CA TYR A 268 -6.38 10.86 -5.18
C TYR A 268 -6.40 9.94 -6.38
N ARG A 269 -6.40 10.48 -7.60
CA ARG A 269 -6.21 9.65 -8.81
C ARG A 269 -4.83 9.01 -8.85
N LEU A 270 -3.78 9.73 -8.46
CA LEU A 270 -2.44 9.16 -8.32
C LEU A 270 -2.41 8.02 -7.29
N ARG A 271 -3.00 8.23 -6.11
CA ARG A 271 -3.13 7.20 -5.07
C ARG A 271 -3.80 5.95 -5.63
N ASP A 272 -4.97 6.09 -6.24
CA ASP A 272 -5.75 4.94 -6.71
C ASP A 272 -5.04 4.22 -7.87
N ARG A 273 -4.36 4.98 -8.75
CA ARG A 273 -3.55 4.41 -9.84
C ARG A 273 -2.31 3.67 -9.35
N THR A 274 -1.65 4.18 -8.31
CA THR A 274 -0.55 3.51 -7.62
C THR A 274 -1.03 2.26 -6.92
N GLN A 275 -2.18 2.32 -6.22
CA GLN A 275 -2.76 1.16 -5.54
C GLN A 275 -3.16 0.06 -6.54
N TYR A 276 -3.72 0.42 -7.70
CA TYR A 276 -3.92 -0.52 -8.80
C TYR A 276 -2.60 -1.18 -9.22
N ALA A 277 -1.54 -0.40 -9.46
CA ALA A 277 -0.25 -0.93 -9.88
C ALA A 277 0.34 -1.92 -8.87
N ILE A 278 0.25 -1.61 -7.57
CA ILE A 278 0.70 -2.49 -6.49
C ILE A 278 -0.09 -3.80 -6.49
N ASN A 279 -1.42 -3.72 -6.58
CA ASN A 279 -2.31 -4.88 -6.56
C ASN A 279 -2.24 -5.73 -7.84
N ASP A 280 -1.86 -5.14 -8.98
CA ASP A 280 -1.62 -5.84 -10.24
C ASP A 280 -0.25 -6.55 -10.23
N TYR A 281 0.74 -5.96 -9.57
CA TYR A 281 2.10 -6.48 -9.49
C TYR A 281 2.32 -7.51 -8.37
N SER A 282 1.52 -7.45 -7.30
CA SER A 282 1.68 -8.24 -6.07
C SER A 282 0.34 -8.78 -5.57
N THR A 283 0.38 -9.73 -4.63
CA THR A 283 -0.84 -10.27 -4.00
C THR A 283 -1.54 -9.18 -3.17
N PRO A 284 -2.77 -8.75 -3.54
CA PRO A 284 -3.48 -7.69 -2.83
C PRO A 284 -3.82 -8.09 -1.39
N THR A 285 -3.89 -7.09 -0.51
CA THR A 285 -4.45 -7.30 0.83
C THR A 285 -5.96 -7.57 0.71
N PRO A 286 -6.50 -8.65 1.33
CA PRO A 286 -7.93 -8.93 1.28
C PRO A 286 -8.78 -7.75 1.76
N LEU A 287 -9.86 -7.44 1.03
CA LEU A 287 -10.78 -6.36 1.38
C LEU A 287 -11.37 -6.52 2.79
N THR A 288 -11.56 -7.76 3.25
CA THR A 288 -12.02 -8.13 4.61
C THR A 288 -11.10 -7.66 5.75
N ASN A 289 -9.87 -7.24 5.45
CA ASN A 289 -9.02 -6.60 6.45
C ASN A 289 -9.51 -5.19 6.80
N TYR A 290 -10.18 -4.52 5.87
CA TYR A 290 -10.69 -3.16 6.00
C TYR A 290 -12.21 -3.09 6.15
N LEU A 291 -12.93 -4.03 5.55
CA LEU A 291 -14.39 -4.11 5.52
C LEU A 291 -14.90 -5.24 6.40
N GLY A 292 -15.85 -4.95 7.30
CA GLY A 292 -16.50 -5.99 8.11
C GLY A 292 -17.03 -5.50 9.45
N PHE A 293 -17.45 -6.46 10.29
CA PHE A 293 -17.85 -6.19 11.67
C PHE A 293 -16.66 -5.67 12.48
N ASN A 294 -16.85 -4.57 13.22
CA ASN A 294 -15.79 -3.87 13.97
C ASN A 294 -14.56 -3.51 13.11
N LYS A 295 -14.77 -3.21 11.83
CA LYS A 295 -13.73 -2.70 10.92
C LYS A 295 -13.94 -1.21 10.60
N ALA A 296 -12.93 -0.60 10.01
CA ALA A 296 -12.95 0.82 9.63
C ALA A 296 -14.02 1.13 8.59
N PHE A 297 -14.35 0.16 7.74
CA PHE A 297 -15.41 0.23 6.76
C PHE A 297 -16.45 -0.84 7.06
N THR A 298 -17.71 -0.48 6.83
CA THR A 298 -18.84 -1.32 7.22
C THR A 298 -19.77 -1.62 6.06
N ASN A 299 -19.66 -0.91 4.93
CA ASN A 299 -20.49 -1.19 3.77
C ASN A 299 -19.80 -1.04 2.43
N ILE A 300 -20.41 -1.66 1.42
CA ILE A 300 -20.17 -1.42 0.01
C ILE A 300 -21.48 -0.89 -0.58
N ASN A 301 -21.43 0.18 -1.36
CA ASN A 301 -22.56 0.65 -2.16
C ASN A 301 -22.47 0.04 -3.57
N ASN A 302 -23.43 -0.78 -3.95
CA ASN A 302 -23.35 -1.68 -5.11
C ASN A 302 -24.31 -1.26 -6.21
N ASN A 303 -24.56 0.04 -6.37
CA ASN A 303 -25.61 0.56 -7.22
C ASN A 303 -25.17 0.68 -8.70
N PRO A 304 -25.76 -0.10 -9.63
CA PRO A 304 -25.43 -0.06 -11.06
C PRO A 304 -25.76 1.27 -11.74
N ASP A 305 -26.65 2.09 -11.19
CA ASP A 305 -26.95 3.42 -11.72
C ASP A 305 -25.85 4.42 -11.39
N LYS A 306 -25.20 4.28 -10.22
CA LYS A 306 -24.13 5.15 -9.75
C LYS A 306 -22.75 4.70 -10.22
N VAL A 307 -22.52 3.39 -10.33
CA VAL A 307 -21.24 2.81 -10.75
C VAL A 307 -21.45 1.78 -11.84
N LYS A 308 -20.91 2.06 -13.03
CA LYS A 308 -21.01 1.19 -14.20
C LYS A 308 -19.90 0.12 -14.20
N GLY A 309 -20.15 -0.99 -14.88
CA GLY A 309 -19.16 -2.05 -15.11
C GLY A 309 -19.32 -3.32 -14.27
N MET A 310 -20.39 -3.45 -13.48
CA MET A 310 -20.73 -4.69 -12.77
C MET A 310 -21.15 -5.80 -13.74
N SER A 311 -21.18 -7.04 -13.27
CA SER A 311 -21.54 -8.20 -14.09
C SER A 311 -22.93 -8.11 -14.69
N ALA A 312 -23.10 -8.70 -15.88
CA ALA A 312 -24.36 -8.67 -16.61
C ALA A 312 -25.52 -9.30 -15.83
N ASP A 313 -25.28 -10.38 -15.06
CA ASP A 313 -26.32 -11.03 -14.26
C ASP A 313 -26.72 -10.19 -13.03
N PHE A 314 -25.77 -9.50 -12.38
CA PHE A 314 -26.10 -8.57 -11.30
C PHE A 314 -26.88 -7.34 -11.80
N VAL A 315 -26.43 -6.75 -12.92
CA VAL A 315 -27.14 -5.62 -13.54
C VAL A 315 -28.54 -6.04 -13.97
N LYS A 316 -28.69 -7.22 -14.57
CA LYS A 316 -30.00 -7.76 -14.92
C LYS A 316 -30.90 -7.93 -13.67
N ALA A 317 -30.37 -8.47 -12.58
CA ALA A 317 -31.14 -8.62 -11.34
C ALA A 317 -31.64 -7.27 -10.79
N PHE A 318 -30.82 -6.22 -10.89
CA PHE A 318 -31.20 -4.86 -10.50
C PHE A 318 -32.30 -4.29 -11.42
N GLU A 319 -32.16 -4.42 -12.74
CA GLU A 319 -33.17 -3.96 -13.70
C GLU A 319 -34.48 -4.75 -13.62
N ASP A 320 -34.43 -6.06 -13.36
CA ASP A 320 -35.62 -6.89 -13.15
C ASP A 320 -36.44 -6.38 -11.93
N VAL A 321 -35.77 -5.93 -10.86
CA VAL A 321 -36.43 -5.33 -9.70
C VAL A 321 -37.05 -3.99 -10.04
N LYS A 322 -36.35 -3.10 -10.74
CA LYS A 322 -36.92 -1.81 -11.20
C LYS A 322 -38.14 -2.02 -12.10
N ALA A 323 -38.08 -3.00 -13.01
CA ALA A 323 -39.22 -3.35 -13.85
C ALA A 323 -40.40 -3.90 -13.03
N THR A 324 -40.12 -4.68 -11.99
CA THR A 324 -41.17 -5.19 -11.07
C THR A 324 -41.83 -4.05 -10.30
N PHE A 325 -41.05 -3.10 -9.80
CA PHE A 325 -41.57 -1.92 -9.10
C PHE A 325 -42.48 -1.07 -9.99
N ALA A 326 -42.01 -0.75 -11.20
CA ALA A 326 -42.78 0.02 -12.18
C ALA A 326 -44.10 -0.67 -12.57
N LYS A 327 -44.13 -2.00 -12.59
CA LYS A 327 -45.30 -2.79 -12.97
C LYS A 327 -46.28 -3.00 -11.82
N ASP A 328 -45.79 -3.40 -10.66
CA ASP A 328 -46.62 -3.96 -9.57
C ASP A 328 -46.82 -2.98 -8.40
N LEU A 329 -45.95 -1.98 -8.24
CA LEU A 329 -46.05 -0.93 -7.20
C LEU A 329 -46.41 0.45 -7.77
N VAL A 330 -46.04 0.72 -9.03
CA VAL A 330 -46.37 1.89 -9.86
C VAL A 330 -45.76 3.22 -9.38
N VAL A 331 -45.75 3.50 -8.07
CA VAL A 331 -45.26 4.75 -7.48
C VAL A 331 -43.92 4.62 -6.77
N ASP A 332 -43.52 3.40 -6.41
CA ASP A 332 -42.27 3.13 -5.71
C ASP A 332 -41.10 3.02 -6.69
N GLU A 333 -39.96 3.61 -6.34
CA GLU A 333 -38.71 3.53 -7.10
C GLU A 333 -37.56 2.99 -6.22
N LEU A 334 -36.62 2.26 -6.85
CA LEU A 334 -35.40 1.78 -6.20
C LEU A 334 -34.26 2.78 -6.39
N ASP A 335 -33.88 3.44 -5.30
CA ASP A 335 -32.84 4.48 -5.31
C ASP A 335 -31.44 3.91 -5.11
N ASP A 336 -31.32 2.92 -4.21
CA ASP A 336 -30.02 2.44 -3.79
C ASP A 336 -29.99 0.98 -3.32
N ILE A 337 -28.81 0.39 -3.45
CA ILE A 337 -28.50 -0.96 -2.96
C ILE A 337 -27.13 -0.96 -2.31
N SER A 338 -27.06 -1.47 -1.08
CA SER A 338 -25.81 -1.51 -0.31
C SER A 338 -25.72 -2.78 0.51
N LEU A 339 -24.51 -3.34 0.60
CA LEU A 339 -24.19 -4.46 1.48
C LEU A 339 -23.52 -3.93 2.75
N TYR A 340 -24.15 -4.18 3.89
CA TYR A 340 -23.65 -3.82 5.21
C TYR A 340 -23.12 -5.06 5.94
N PHE A 341 -21.92 -4.93 6.49
CA PHE A 341 -21.25 -5.91 7.35
C PHE A 341 -21.06 -5.38 8.78
N GLY A 342 -21.48 -4.15 9.04
CA GLY A 342 -21.40 -3.46 10.33
C GLY A 342 -22.20 -2.16 10.32
N GLY A 343 -22.21 -1.43 11.43
CA GLY A 343 -22.70 -0.05 11.50
C GLY A 343 -24.22 0.14 11.47
N ILE A 344 -25.00 -0.92 11.23
CA ILE A 344 -26.46 -0.91 11.34
C ILE A 344 -26.95 -2.06 12.22
N THR A 345 -28.05 -1.84 12.94
CA THR A 345 -28.69 -2.86 13.78
C THR A 345 -28.87 -4.15 12.99
N GLY A 346 -28.65 -5.31 13.63
CA GLY A 346 -28.78 -6.62 13.00
C GLY A 346 -27.52 -7.16 12.30
N THR A 347 -26.52 -6.32 12.02
CA THR A 347 -25.20 -6.80 11.58
C THR A 347 -24.38 -7.34 12.73
N THR A 348 -23.67 -8.44 12.51
CA THR A 348 -22.74 -9.06 13.47
C THR A 348 -21.59 -9.73 12.71
N ALA A 349 -20.62 -10.33 13.42
CA ALA A 349 -19.60 -11.16 12.79
C ALA A 349 -20.15 -12.34 11.96
N THR A 350 -21.42 -12.71 12.14
CA THR A 350 -22.09 -13.80 11.42
C THR A 350 -23.33 -13.33 10.64
N ARG A 351 -23.57 -12.02 10.56
CA ARG A 351 -24.73 -11.45 9.86
C ARG A 351 -24.37 -10.23 9.04
N ALA A 352 -24.68 -10.29 7.75
CA ALA A 352 -24.62 -9.15 6.83
C ALA A 352 -26.03 -8.76 6.39
N ILE A 353 -26.20 -7.53 5.91
CA ILE A 353 -27.48 -6.99 5.48
C ILE A 353 -27.36 -6.46 4.06
N LEU A 354 -28.26 -6.89 3.18
CA LEU A 354 -28.54 -6.19 1.94
C LEU A 354 -29.62 -5.14 2.23
N ARG A 355 -29.25 -3.87 2.16
CA ARG A 355 -30.20 -2.75 2.27
C ARG A 355 -30.59 -2.27 0.89
N LEU A 356 -31.90 -2.22 0.66
CA LEU A 356 -32.50 -1.51 -0.46
C LEU A 356 -33.10 -0.21 0.06
N VAL A 357 -32.83 0.89 -0.63
CA VAL A 357 -33.39 2.20 -0.34
C VAL A 357 -34.38 2.54 -1.44
N THR A 358 -35.61 2.86 -1.05
CA THR A 358 -36.69 3.19 -1.97
C THR A 358 -37.35 4.49 -1.58
N HIS A 359 -38.08 5.08 -2.51
CA HIS A 359 -38.97 6.20 -2.26
C HIS A 359 -40.27 5.99 -3.04
N ASP A 360 -41.31 6.72 -2.67
CA ASP A 360 -42.57 6.82 -3.39
C ASP A 360 -43.01 8.29 -3.50
N ASN A 361 -44.23 8.52 -4.01
CA ASN A 361 -44.80 9.87 -4.09
C ASN A 361 -45.08 10.53 -2.72
N ALA A 362 -45.19 9.75 -1.64
CA ALA A 362 -45.38 10.25 -0.28
C ALA A 362 -44.05 10.63 0.39
N GLY A 363 -42.92 10.13 -0.13
CA GLY A 363 -41.57 10.57 0.19
C GLY A 363 -40.59 9.42 0.32
N GLY A 364 -39.59 9.60 1.18
CA GLY A 364 -38.51 8.65 1.43
C GLY A 364 -37.40 9.29 2.26
N PRO A 365 -36.32 8.57 2.58
CA PRO A 365 -36.01 7.19 2.14
C PRO A 365 -36.67 6.10 3.01
N TYR A 366 -37.18 5.05 2.38
CA TYR A 366 -37.62 3.81 3.02
C TYR A 366 -36.52 2.76 2.94
N ASN A 367 -36.09 2.25 4.10
CA ASN A 367 -35.05 1.22 4.16
C ASN A 367 -35.67 -0.18 4.28
N SER A 368 -35.18 -1.09 3.44
CA SER A 368 -35.52 -2.51 3.44
C SER A 368 -34.26 -3.34 3.66
N ASP A 369 -34.11 -3.84 4.89
CA ASP A 369 -32.97 -4.61 5.37
C ASP A 369 -33.21 -6.13 5.32
N PHE A 370 -32.54 -6.80 4.38
CA PHE A 370 -32.55 -8.26 4.22
C PHE A 370 -31.30 -8.87 4.84
N ILE A 371 -31.47 -9.69 5.87
CA ILE A 371 -30.37 -10.21 6.68
C ILE A 371 -29.94 -11.60 6.17
N TYR A 372 -28.65 -11.79 5.97
CA TYR A 372 -28.02 -13.06 5.63
C TYR A 372 -27.16 -13.57 6.77
N ASN A 373 -27.20 -14.88 7.02
CA ASN A 373 -26.10 -15.52 7.74
C ASN A 373 -24.84 -15.46 6.87
N VAL A 374 -23.70 -15.11 7.45
CA VAL A 374 -22.41 -15.06 6.74
C VAL A 374 -21.29 -15.72 7.52
N THR A 375 -20.33 -16.29 6.80
CA THR A 375 -19.02 -16.66 7.35
C THR A 375 -17.94 -15.92 6.57
N VAL A 376 -17.00 -15.30 7.28
CA VAL A 376 -15.89 -14.54 6.67
C VAL A 376 -14.57 -15.19 7.01
N ASN A 377 -13.77 -15.51 6.00
CA ASN A 377 -12.38 -15.91 6.16
C ASN A 377 -11.49 -14.70 5.84
N SER A 378 -10.97 -14.04 6.87
CA SER A 378 -10.15 -12.83 6.72
C SER A 378 -8.77 -13.08 6.10
N VAL A 379 -8.27 -14.32 6.13
CA VAL A 379 -6.98 -14.69 5.54
C VAL A 379 -7.09 -14.78 4.03
N THR A 380 -8.15 -15.41 3.53
CA THR A 380 -8.38 -15.60 2.09
C THR A 380 -9.22 -14.48 1.47
N GLY A 381 -9.98 -13.73 2.27
CA GLY A 381 -10.94 -12.74 1.79
C GLY A 381 -12.28 -13.35 1.33
N GLN A 382 -12.52 -14.63 1.58
CA GLN A 382 -13.76 -15.30 1.20
C GLN A 382 -14.91 -14.94 2.15
N ILE A 383 -16.10 -14.71 1.58
CA ILE A 383 -17.34 -14.45 2.29
C ILE A 383 -18.41 -15.43 1.78
N ASP A 384 -18.90 -16.28 2.67
CA ASP A 384 -19.94 -17.26 2.38
C ASP A 384 -21.29 -16.73 2.89
N PHE A 385 -22.18 -16.34 1.98
CA PHE A 385 -23.56 -15.99 2.30
C PHE A 385 -24.41 -17.26 2.37
N GLY A 386 -25.15 -17.42 3.46
CA GLY A 386 -26.09 -18.52 3.68
C GLY A 386 -27.52 -18.12 3.36
N THR A 387 -28.46 -18.73 4.10
CA THR A 387 -29.88 -18.41 4.02
C THR A 387 -30.19 -17.05 4.64
N MET A 388 -31.22 -16.41 4.11
CA MET A 388 -31.81 -15.23 4.74
C MET A 388 -32.50 -15.62 6.07
N VAL A 389 -32.45 -14.72 7.04
CA VAL A 389 -33.21 -14.83 8.29
C VAL A 389 -34.32 -13.79 8.31
N ALA A 390 -35.19 -13.87 9.33
CA ALA A 390 -36.27 -12.91 9.49
C ALA A 390 -35.74 -11.46 9.48
N PRO A 391 -36.42 -10.53 8.76
CA PRO A 391 -36.00 -9.14 8.68
C PRO A 391 -36.10 -8.44 10.04
N ILE A 392 -35.41 -7.31 10.17
CA ILE A 392 -35.45 -6.50 11.39
C ILE A 392 -36.84 -5.88 11.55
N ALA A 393 -37.42 -5.95 12.75
CA ALA A 393 -38.67 -5.26 13.06
C ALA A 393 -38.53 -3.75 12.79
N GLY A 394 -39.46 -3.18 12.01
CA GLY A 394 -39.43 -1.77 11.60
C GLY A 394 -38.68 -1.47 10.30
N SER A 395 -38.09 -2.48 9.66
CA SER A 395 -37.66 -2.43 8.26
C SER A 395 -38.85 -2.65 7.32
N ASN A 396 -38.81 -2.08 6.11
CA ASN A 396 -39.83 -2.33 5.08
C ASN A 396 -39.61 -3.64 4.31
N ALA A 397 -38.59 -4.43 4.70
CA ALA A 397 -38.21 -5.66 4.00
C ALA A 397 -39.33 -6.70 3.88
N GLU A 398 -40.25 -6.80 4.85
CA GLU A 398 -41.38 -7.73 4.75
C GLU A 398 -42.33 -7.36 3.61
N PHE A 399 -42.62 -6.06 3.45
CA PHE A 399 -43.45 -5.55 2.36
C PHE A 399 -42.75 -5.72 1.00
N TYR A 400 -41.46 -5.36 0.90
CA TYR A 400 -40.75 -5.37 -0.38
C TYR A 400 -40.24 -6.76 -0.80
N ALA A 401 -40.15 -7.74 0.10
CA ALA A 401 -39.64 -9.09 -0.15
C ALA A 401 -40.12 -9.73 -1.48
N PRO A 402 -41.44 -9.78 -1.81
CA PRO A 402 -41.89 -10.41 -3.04
C PRO A 402 -41.37 -9.71 -4.31
N PHE A 403 -41.13 -8.40 -4.26
CA PHE A 403 -40.76 -7.59 -5.43
C PHE A 403 -39.24 -7.55 -5.70
N VAL A 404 -38.42 -7.97 -4.73
CA VAL A 404 -36.95 -7.83 -4.80
C VAL A 404 -36.21 -9.16 -4.88
N THR A 405 -36.94 -10.26 -5.12
CA THR A 405 -36.40 -11.63 -5.20
C THR A 405 -35.19 -11.78 -6.13
N PRO A 406 -35.10 -11.13 -7.31
CA PRO A 406 -33.91 -11.21 -8.16
C PRO A 406 -32.62 -10.76 -7.46
N LEU A 407 -32.68 -9.67 -6.68
CA LEU A 407 -31.53 -9.15 -5.93
C LEU A 407 -31.22 -9.99 -4.69
N THR A 408 -32.23 -10.43 -3.94
CA THR A 408 -31.98 -11.22 -2.73
C THR A 408 -31.47 -12.64 -3.07
N SER A 409 -31.95 -13.21 -4.18
CA SER A 409 -31.46 -14.51 -4.66
C SER A 409 -30.03 -14.46 -5.16
N TYR A 410 -29.54 -13.30 -5.63
CA TYR A 410 -28.17 -13.14 -6.12
C TYR A 410 -27.11 -13.47 -5.04
N PHE A 411 -27.42 -13.18 -3.78
CA PHE A 411 -26.51 -13.41 -2.64
C PHE A 411 -26.80 -14.70 -1.88
N THR A 412 -28.05 -15.19 -1.90
CA THR A 412 -28.47 -16.35 -1.11
C THR A 412 -27.62 -17.59 -1.44
N ASN A 413 -27.12 -18.28 -0.40
CA ASN A 413 -26.32 -19.51 -0.51
C ASN A 413 -25.13 -19.40 -1.48
N THR A 414 -24.53 -18.22 -1.60
CA THR A 414 -23.48 -17.93 -2.57
C THR A 414 -22.17 -17.58 -1.87
N LYS A 415 -21.07 -18.11 -2.41
CA LYS A 415 -19.72 -17.84 -1.94
C LYS A 415 -19.04 -16.79 -2.80
N PHE A 416 -18.44 -15.79 -2.18
CA PHE A 416 -17.77 -14.69 -2.85
C PHE A 416 -16.31 -14.58 -2.42
N GLN A 417 -15.46 -14.27 -3.38
CA GLN A 417 -14.14 -13.71 -3.14
C GLN A 417 -14.27 -12.19 -3.06
N SER A 418 -13.90 -11.60 -1.93
CA SER A 418 -13.79 -10.13 -1.82
C SER A 418 -12.49 -9.64 -2.45
N GLY A 419 -12.50 -8.41 -2.97
CA GLY A 419 -11.32 -7.82 -3.59
C GLY A 419 -11.53 -6.39 -4.07
N ASN A 420 -10.47 -5.82 -4.63
CA ASN A 420 -10.46 -4.49 -5.22
C ASN A 420 -10.96 -4.54 -6.66
N PHE A 421 -11.75 -3.53 -7.03
CA PHE A 421 -12.23 -3.27 -8.39
C PHE A 421 -11.80 -1.86 -8.78
N TYR A 422 -11.77 -1.58 -10.08
CA TYR A 422 -11.27 -0.30 -10.57
C TYR A 422 -12.15 0.23 -11.69
N SER A 423 -12.21 1.56 -11.80
CA SER A 423 -12.74 2.23 -13.00
C SER A 423 -11.97 1.80 -14.25
N ALA A 424 -12.56 1.98 -15.43
CA ALA A 424 -11.94 1.59 -16.70
C ALA A 424 -10.56 2.24 -16.94
N ASP A 425 -10.37 3.48 -16.45
CA ASP A 425 -9.10 4.20 -16.51
C ASP A 425 -8.11 3.83 -15.38
N LYS A 426 -8.54 2.98 -14.44
CA LYS A 426 -7.75 2.50 -13.28
C LYS A 426 -7.32 3.63 -12.33
N LYS A 427 -8.05 4.74 -12.31
CA LYS A 427 -7.79 5.94 -11.48
C LYS A 427 -8.82 6.11 -10.36
N THR A 428 -9.73 5.15 -10.18
CA THR A 428 -10.66 5.10 -9.06
C THR A 428 -10.77 3.66 -8.57
N GLU A 429 -10.57 3.48 -7.27
CA GLU A 429 -10.65 2.17 -6.60
C GLU A 429 -12.03 1.95 -5.93
N TYR A 430 -12.53 0.74 -6.06
CA TYR A 430 -13.76 0.24 -5.47
C TYR A 430 -13.49 -1.07 -4.72
N GLY A 431 -14.39 -1.44 -3.82
CA GLY A 431 -14.41 -2.77 -3.20
C GLY A 431 -15.59 -3.57 -3.74
N GLY A 432 -15.44 -4.89 -3.83
CA GLY A 432 -16.50 -5.71 -4.37
C GLY A 432 -16.36 -7.19 -4.05
N LEU A 433 -17.29 -7.94 -4.62
CA LEU A 433 -17.50 -9.36 -4.42
C LEU A 433 -17.62 -10.05 -5.78
N LYS A 434 -16.82 -11.10 -6.00
CA LYS A 434 -16.88 -11.96 -7.18
C LYS A 434 -17.31 -13.36 -6.77
N LYS A 435 -18.32 -13.95 -7.44
CA LYS A 435 -18.76 -15.31 -7.11
C LYS A 435 -17.61 -16.30 -7.35
N ILE A 436 -17.35 -17.18 -6.39
CA ILE A 436 -16.29 -18.19 -6.53
C ILE A 436 -16.65 -19.22 -7.61
N ALA A 437 -17.93 -19.61 -7.68
CA ALA A 437 -18.41 -20.58 -8.67
C ALA A 437 -18.53 -20.00 -10.09
N ASN A 438 -18.58 -18.67 -10.25
CA ASN A 438 -18.67 -17.99 -11.53
C ASN A 438 -17.93 -16.64 -11.48
N PRO A 439 -16.65 -16.59 -11.91
CA PRO A 439 -15.85 -15.36 -11.87
C PRO A 439 -16.39 -14.19 -12.71
N ASP A 440 -17.26 -14.45 -13.68
CA ASP A 440 -17.91 -13.43 -14.51
C ASP A 440 -19.10 -12.75 -13.81
N SER A 441 -19.53 -13.31 -12.68
CA SER A 441 -20.59 -12.78 -11.83
C SER A 441 -20.00 -12.04 -10.62
N PHE A 442 -20.17 -10.73 -10.59
CA PHE A 442 -19.57 -9.84 -9.61
C PHE A 442 -20.30 -8.51 -9.44
N THR A 443 -20.14 -7.90 -8.28
CA THR A 443 -20.69 -6.58 -7.93
C THR A 443 -19.66 -5.81 -7.12
N PHE A 444 -19.63 -4.49 -7.24
CA PHE A 444 -18.65 -3.64 -6.55
C PHE A 444 -19.16 -2.21 -6.40
N GLY A 445 -18.46 -1.42 -5.60
CA GLY A 445 -18.62 0.02 -5.60
C GLY A 445 -17.91 0.68 -4.42
N PRO A 446 -18.28 1.91 -4.06
CA PRO A 446 -17.62 2.65 -3.00
C PRO A 446 -17.73 1.91 -1.66
N VAL A 447 -16.59 1.80 -0.98
CA VAL A 447 -16.50 1.22 0.36
C VAL A 447 -16.55 2.35 1.39
N ASN A 448 -17.46 2.26 2.37
CA ASN A 448 -17.71 3.31 3.36
C ASN A 448 -17.72 2.83 4.81
#